data_AF-A0A3S1E4G8-F1
#
_entry.id   AF-A0A3S1E4G8-F1
#
_cell.length_a   1.000
_cell.length_b   1.000
_cell.length_c   1.000
_cell.angle_alpha   90.00
_cell.angle_beta   90.00
_cell.angle_gamma   90.00
#
_symmetry.space_group_name_H-M   'P 1'
#
loop_
_entity.id
_entity.type
_entity.pdbx_description
1 polymer ?
#
loop_
_entity_poly.entity_id
_entity_poly.type
_entity_poly.pdbx_seq_one_letter_code
_entity_poly.pdbx_strand_id
1 'polypeptide(L)'
;SDRPASGEAAENARRRLRSMMRPTGDAADVNTFLGQPAYVKLRETALTGNAAFFQTALADALGIDFATARSVTGQSSYGALLAALRALDLSEDRAFLIAVAVYPGEFPHPQAIRLFLDRYRLMHREAALDKVRAWKAETLSRAIRGNAPDAVSIESREASNSDEAGAGLKAS
;
A
#
# COMPACT_ATOMS: atom_id res chain seq x y z
N SER A 1 1.37 -64.28 -12.65
CA SER A 1 1.42 -63.57 -11.37
C SER A 1 2.70 -62.76 -11.31
N ASP A 2 2.63 -61.48 -11.72
CA ASP A 2 3.79 -60.58 -11.76
C ASP A 2 4.01 -59.96 -10.38
N ARG A 3 5.18 -60.22 -9.78
CA ARG A 3 5.65 -59.53 -8.58
C ARG A 3 6.25 -58.20 -9.03
N PRO A 4 5.73 -57.04 -8.61
CA PRO A 4 6.37 -55.78 -8.93
C PRO A 4 7.78 -55.78 -8.35
N ALA A 5 8.77 -55.41 -9.18
CA ALA A 5 10.15 -55.33 -8.78
C ALA A 5 10.27 -54.43 -7.54
N SER A 6 11.00 -54.89 -6.52
CA SER A 6 11.14 -54.27 -5.18
C SER A 6 11.37 -52.74 -5.20
N GLY A 7 11.97 -52.21 -6.28
CA GLY A 7 12.16 -50.76 -6.48
C GLY A 7 10.89 -49.96 -6.78
N GLU A 8 9.92 -50.52 -7.51
CA GLU A 8 8.69 -49.82 -7.88
C GLU A 8 7.75 -49.63 -6.69
N ALA A 9 7.69 -50.62 -5.79
CA ALA A 9 6.93 -50.55 -4.56
C ALA A 9 7.52 -49.48 -3.61
N ALA A 10 8.86 -49.42 -3.50
CA ALA A 10 9.55 -48.42 -2.69
C ALA A 10 9.37 -47.00 -3.26
N GLU A 11 9.41 -46.84 -4.58
CA GLU A 11 9.22 -45.53 -5.21
C GLU A 11 7.77 -45.04 -5.13
N ASN A 12 6.79 -45.94 -5.23
CA ASN A 12 5.39 -45.61 -4.96
C ASN A 12 5.17 -45.18 -3.51
N ALA A 13 5.80 -45.87 -2.54
CA ALA A 13 5.72 -45.49 -1.13
C ALA A 13 6.30 -44.08 -0.90
N ARG A 14 7.44 -43.75 -1.52
CA ARG A 14 8.06 -42.41 -1.43
C ARG A 14 7.21 -41.33 -2.07
N ARG A 15 6.59 -41.59 -3.23
CA ARG A 15 5.66 -40.64 -3.87
C ARG A 15 4.45 -40.36 -2.99
N ARG A 16 3.90 -41.40 -2.35
CA ARG A 16 2.74 -41.27 -1.46
C ARG A 16 3.09 -40.50 -0.17
N LEU A 17 4.28 -40.75 0.38
CA LEU A 17 4.80 -39.96 1.50
C LEU A 17 5.04 -38.50 1.10
N ARG A 18 5.64 -38.23 -0.07
CA ARG A 18 5.81 -36.86 -0.59
C ARG A 18 4.49 -36.16 -0.90
N SER A 19 3.45 -36.86 -1.34
CA SER A 19 2.13 -36.26 -1.53
C SER A 19 1.43 -35.94 -0.21
N MET A 20 1.69 -36.72 0.84
CA MET A 20 1.18 -36.46 2.20
C MET A 20 2.00 -35.41 2.96
N MET A 21 3.30 -35.27 2.67
CA MET A 21 4.21 -34.28 3.26
C MET A 21 4.27 -32.97 2.48
N ARG A 22 3.57 -32.88 1.34
CA ARG A 22 3.41 -31.60 0.63
C ARG A 22 2.59 -30.70 1.56
N PRO A 23 3.14 -29.58 2.07
CA PRO A 23 2.42 -28.71 2.97
C PRO A 23 1.18 -28.20 2.22
N THR A 24 0.00 -28.60 2.68
CA THR A 24 -1.26 -28.02 2.23
C THR A 24 -1.39 -26.66 2.91
N GLY A 25 -0.70 -25.65 2.36
CA GLY A 25 -0.85 -24.25 2.76
C GLY A 25 0.25 -23.70 3.67
N ASP A 26 1.42 -23.41 3.10
CA ASP A 26 2.50 -22.69 3.82
C ASP A 26 2.65 -21.22 3.37
N ALA A 27 1.76 -20.73 2.49
CA ALA A 27 1.72 -19.33 2.09
C ALA A 27 0.99 -18.42 3.11
N ALA A 28 0.20 -19.01 4.01
CA ALA A 28 -0.56 -18.31 5.04
C ALA A 28 0.27 -18.03 6.31
N ASP A 29 1.16 -18.95 6.69
CA ASP A 29 1.94 -18.83 7.94
C ASP A 29 3.06 -17.78 7.83
N VAL A 30 3.71 -17.67 6.66
CA VAL A 30 4.75 -16.65 6.43
C VAL A 30 4.17 -15.23 6.42
N ASN A 31 2.96 -15.02 5.87
CA ASN A 31 2.30 -13.72 5.91
C ASN A 31 1.73 -13.37 7.29
N THR A 32 1.25 -14.36 8.04
CA THR A 32 0.80 -14.15 9.43
C THR A 32 1.93 -13.55 10.27
N PHE A 33 3.18 -13.98 10.06
CA PHE A 33 4.34 -13.47 10.79
C PHE A 33 4.70 -12.02 10.42
N LEU A 34 4.60 -11.64 9.14
CA LEU A 34 4.86 -10.26 8.69
C LEU A 34 3.79 -9.27 9.14
N GLY A 35 2.53 -9.70 9.22
CA GLY A 35 1.41 -8.88 9.67
C GLY A 35 1.37 -8.64 11.18
N GLN A 36 2.03 -9.46 11.99
CA GLN A 36 2.04 -9.34 13.47
C GLN A 36 2.73 -8.06 13.98
N PRO A 37 3.98 -7.74 13.61
CA PRO A 37 4.62 -6.52 14.09
C PRO A 37 3.92 -5.25 13.57
N ALA A 38 3.48 -5.28 12.31
CA ALA A 38 2.71 -4.18 11.72
C ALA A 38 1.38 -3.99 12.45
N TYR A 39 0.65 -5.08 12.75
CA TYR A 39 -0.60 -5.04 13.50
C TYR A 39 -0.44 -4.44 14.90
N VAL A 40 0.58 -4.87 15.66
CA VAL A 40 0.80 -4.36 17.02
C VAL A 40 1.02 -2.84 17.00
N LYS A 41 1.90 -2.36 16.12
CA LYS A 41 2.19 -0.91 15.98
C LYS A 41 0.96 -0.14 15.53
N LEU A 42 0.22 -0.64 14.53
CA LEU A 42 -1.01 -0.02 14.05
C LEU A 42 -2.09 0.03 15.13
N ARG A 43 -2.24 -1.03 15.92
CA ARG A 43 -3.21 -1.10 17.02
C ARG A 43 -2.89 -0.09 18.10
N GLU A 44 -1.65 -0.07 18.57
CA GLU A 44 -1.22 0.85 19.63
C GLU A 44 -1.41 2.29 19.19
N THR A 45 -0.96 2.64 17.98
CA THR A 45 -1.10 3.99 17.44
C THR A 45 -2.55 4.38 17.18
N ALA A 46 -3.40 3.48 16.67
CA ALA A 46 -4.83 3.74 16.51
C ALA A 46 -5.53 4.02 17.84
N LEU A 47 -5.22 3.23 18.88
CA LEU A 47 -5.81 3.38 20.21
C LEU A 47 -5.35 4.65 20.95
N THR A 48 -4.27 5.30 20.52
CA THR A 48 -3.88 6.61 21.08
C THR A 48 -4.84 7.75 20.70
N GLY A 49 -5.66 7.57 19.66
CA GLY A 49 -6.48 8.64 19.10
C GLY A 49 -5.70 9.73 18.33
N ASN A 50 -4.37 9.64 18.26
CA ASN A 50 -3.56 10.56 17.48
C ASN A 50 -3.41 10.06 16.04
N ALA A 51 -4.15 10.68 15.11
CA ALA A 51 -4.13 10.34 13.70
C ALA A 51 -2.73 10.38 13.08
N ALA A 52 -1.85 11.30 13.51
CA ALA A 52 -0.50 11.42 12.95
C ALA A 52 0.36 10.18 13.26
N PHE A 53 0.30 9.66 14.49
CA PHE A 53 1.03 8.45 14.86
C PHE A 53 0.55 7.22 14.09
N PHE A 54 -0.77 7.10 13.93
CA PHE A 54 -1.34 6.04 13.11
C PHE A 54 -0.91 6.16 11.65
N GLN A 55 -0.95 7.36 11.08
CA GLN A 55 -0.53 7.64 9.71
C GLN A 55 0.95 7.32 9.49
N THR A 56 1.83 7.63 10.44
CA THR A 56 3.25 7.24 10.37
C THR A 56 3.41 5.72 10.40
N ALA A 57 2.75 5.03 11.34
CA ALA A 57 2.81 3.57 11.41
C ALA A 57 2.27 2.90 10.14
N LEU A 58 1.21 3.47 9.55
CA LEU A 58 0.63 3.01 8.28
C LEU A 58 1.57 3.25 7.09
N ALA A 59 2.21 4.42 7.05
CA ALA A 59 3.21 4.75 6.04
C ALA A 59 4.37 3.77 6.07
N ASP A 60 4.91 3.48 7.26
CA ASP A 60 5.98 2.51 7.48
C ASP A 60 5.56 1.10 7.05
N ALA A 61 4.38 0.65 7.48
CA ALA A 61 3.89 -0.70 7.21
C ALA A 61 3.63 -0.94 5.71
N LEU A 62 3.13 0.07 5.00
CA LEU A 62 2.86 -0.02 3.57
C LEU A 62 4.07 0.34 2.71
N GLY A 63 5.07 1.06 3.24
CA GLY A 63 6.19 1.61 2.47
C GLY A 63 5.73 2.71 1.51
N ILE A 64 4.93 3.66 2.00
CA ILE A 64 4.44 4.85 1.29
C ILE A 64 4.85 6.12 2.03
N ASP A 65 4.72 7.29 1.40
CA ASP A 65 4.97 8.55 2.10
C ASP A 65 3.85 8.91 3.09
N PHE A 66 4.19 9.77 4.05
CA PHE A 66 3.23 10.26 5.05
C PHE A 66 2.04 10.99 4.42
N ALA A 67 2.25 11.71 3.32
CA ALA A 67 1.20 12.41 2.60
C ALA A 67 0.14 11.44 2.04
N THR A 68 0.57 10.31 1.45
CA THR A 68 -0.37 9.27 0.99
C THR A 68 -1.06 8.60 2.16
N ALA A 69 -0.35 8.25 3.24
CA ALA A 69 -0.98 7.66 4.41
C ALA A 69 -2.05 8.58 5.03
N ARG A 70 -1.79 9.89 5.06
CA ARG A 70 -2.78 10.91 5.46
C ARG A 70 -3.97 10.96 4.49
N SER A 71 -3.74 10.89 3.18
CA SER A 71 -4.82 10.85 2.19
C SER A 71 -5.68 9.58 2.32
N VAL A 72 -5.06 8.42 2.56
CA VAL A 72 -5.75 7.13 2.77
C VAL A 72 -6.66 7.16 4.00
N THR A 73 -6.22 7.84 5.07
CA THR A 73 -6.96 7.92 6.34
C THR A 73 -7.87 9.15 6.46
N GLY A 74 -7.64 10.18 5.63
CA GLY A 74 -8.42 11.41 5.63
C GLY A 74 -9.67 11.35 4.75
N GLN A 75 -9.86 10.28 3.98
CA GLN A 75 -11.07 10.09 3.19
C GLN A 75 -12.29 9.91 4.09
N SER A 76 -13.42 10.49 3.69
CA SER A 76 -14.72 10.37 4.36
C SER A 76 -15.29 8.94 4.38
N SER A 77 -14.62 7.99 3.73
CA SER A 77 -14.95 6.57 3.84
C SER A 77 -13.69 5.77 4.19
N TYR A 78 -13.86 4.75 5.04
CA TYR A 78 -12.80 3.81 5.41
C TYR A 78 -12.38 2.85 4.28
N GLY A 79 -12.84 3.05 3.04
CA GLY A 79 -12.58 2.15 1.91
C GLY A 79 -11.11 2.05 1.50
N ALA A 80 -10.37 3.17 1.58
CA ALA A 80 -8.93 3.18 1.34
C ALA A 80 -8.17 2.49 2.50
N LEU A 81 -8.58 2.73 3.75
CA LEU A 81 -8.05 2.00 4.91
C LEU A 81 -8.31 0.49 4.78
N LEU A 82 -9.49 0.09 4.32
CA LEU A 82 -9.85 -1.33 4.13
C LEU A 82 -8.87 -2.00 3.15
N ALA A 83 -8.56 -1.34 2.04
CA ALA A 83 -7.55 -1.82 1.09
C ALA A 83 -6.15 -1.91 1.71
N ALA A 84 -5.74 -0.91 2.51
CA ALA A 84 -4.47 -0.94 3.22
C ALA A 84 -4.37 -2.15 4.18
N LEU A 85 -5.37 -2.36 5.03
CA LEU A 85 -5.40 -3.45 6.01
C LEU A 85 -5.42 -4.82 5.32
N ARG A 86 -6.13 -4.93 4.19
CA ARG A 86 -6.20 -6.15 3.39
C ARG A 86 -4.87 -6.46 2.69
N ALA A 87 -4.15 -5.45 2.23
CA ALA A 87 -2.82 -5.61 1.64
C ALA A 87 -1.78 -6.08 2.68
N LEU A 88 -1.94 -5.67 3.95
CA LEU A 88 -1.14 -6.14 5.09
C LEU A 88 -1.52 -7.55 5.57
N ASP A 89 -2.47 -8.20 4.89
CA ASP A 89 -2.96 -9.55 5.20
C ASP A 89 -3.47 -9.70 6.63
N LEU A 90 -4.10 -8.65 7.16
CA LEU A 90 -4.71 -8.71 8.49
C LEU A 90 -5.99 -9.55 8.46
N SER A 91 -6.22 -10.31 9.54
CA SER A 91 -7.49 -11.01 9.74
C SER A 91 -8.64 -10.01 9.96
N GLU A 92 -9.87 -10.46 9.72
CA GLU A 92 -11.08 -9.64 9.87
C GLU A 92 -11.16 -8.94 11.23
N ASP A 93 -10.94 -9.69 12.31
CA ASP A 93 -11.02 -9.16 13.68
C ASP A 93 -9.99 -8.05 13.94
N ARG A 94 -8.79 -8.24 13.40
CA ARG A 94 -7.69 -7.28 13.54
C ARG A 94 -7.97 -6.02 12.74
N ALA A 95 -8.40 -6.18 11.49
CA ALA A 95 -8.76 -5.07 10.63
C ALA A 95 -9.92 -4.26 11.21
N PHE A 96 -10.92 -4.95 11.76
CA PHE A 96 -12.06 -4.30 12.42
C PHE A 96 -11.62 -3.49 13.64
N LEU A 97 -10.78 -4.04 14.52
CA LEU A 97 -10.26 -3.32 15.68
C LEU A 97 -9.55 -2.02 15.28
N ILE A 98 -8.72 -2.07 14.23
CA ILE A 98 -8.08 -0.85 13.71
C ILE A 98 -9.11 0.12 13.16
N ALA A 99 -10.06 -0.35 12.36
CA ALA A 99 -11.07 0.50 11.73
C ALA A 99 -11.95 1.24 12.76
N VAL A 100 -12.41 0.55 13.81
CA VAL A 100 -13.23 1.17 14.86
C VAL A 100 -12.43 2.14 15.74
N ALA A 101 -11.14 1.88 15.96
CA ALA A 101 -10.28 2.79 16.70
C ALA A 101 -9.99 4.08 15.91
N VAL A 102 -9.83 3.98 14.58
CA VAL A 102 -9.58 5.15 13.71
C VAL A 102 -10.86 5.92 13.40
N TYR A 103 -11.99 5.23 13.22
CA TYR A 103 -13.29 5.82 12.85
C TYR A 103 -14.41 5.38 13.79
N PRO A 104 -14.39 5.75 15.08
CA PRO A 104 -15.40 5.31 16.04
C PRO A 104 -16.83 5.71 15.64
N GLY A 105 -16.99 6.84 14.94
CA GLY A 105 -18.30 7.33 14.47
C GLY A 105 -18.94 6.51 13.34
N GLU A 106 -18.17 5.68 12.62
CA GLU A 106 -18.68 4.86 11.51
C GLU A 106 -19.35 3.55 11.98
N PHE A 107 -19.26 3.22 13.28
CA PHE A 107 -19.74 1.96 13.83
C PHE A 107 -20.75 2.13 14.98
N PRO A 108 -21.85 2.89 14.80
CA PRO A 108 -22.81 3.15 15.88
C PRO A 108 -23.75 1.96 16.18
N HIS A 109 -23.93 1.03 15.24
CA HIS A 109 -24.87 -0.09 15.37
C HIS A 109 -24.34 -1.38 14.72
N PRO A 110 -24.84 -2.58 15.12
CA PRO A 110 -24.35 -3.87 14.62
C PRO A 110 -24.39 -4.04 13.09
N GLN A 111 -25.36 -3.41 12.42
CA GLN A 111 -25.46 -3.48 10.95
C GLN A 111 -24.27 -2.79 10.25
N ALA A 112 -23.66 -1.76 10.85
CA ALA A 112 -22.46 -1.12 10.30
C ALA A 112 -21.24 -2.05 10.40
N ILE A 113 -21.13 -2.78 11.52
CA ILE A 113 -20.11 -3.82 11.73
C ILE A 113 -20.27 -4.91 10.66
N ARG A 114 -21.48 -5.42 10.46
CA ARG A 114 -21.76 -6.44 9.42
C ARG A 114 -21.35 -5.95 8.03
N LEU A 115 -21.72 -4.72 7.68
CA LEU A 115 -21.37 -4.12 6.38
C LEU A 115 -19.86 -3.99 6.19
N PHE A 116 -19.12 -3.66 7.24
CA PHE A 116 -17.65 -3.66 7.20
C PHE A 116 -17.09 -5.06 6.93
N LEU A 117 -17.55 -6.08 7.66
CA LEU A 117 -17.08 -7.45 7.48
C LEU A 117 -17.39 -7.99 6.08
N ASP A 118 -18.59 -7.73 5.57
CA ASP A 118 -18.99 -8.12 4.22
C ASP A 118 -18.09 -7.45 3.16
N ARG A 119 -17.81 -6.15 3.30
CA ARG A 119 -16.89 -5.43 2.40
C ARG A 119 -15.45 -5.94 2.50
N TYR A 120 -14.99 -6.29 3.72
CA TYR A 120 -13.65 -6.82 3.93
C TYR A 120 -13.46 -8.18 3.26
N ARG A 121 -14.48 -9.05 3.35
CA ARG A 121 -14.50 -10.36 2.69
C ARG A 121 -14.52 -10.26 1.17
N LEU A 122 -15.32 -9.33 0.64
CA LEU A 122 -15.40 -9.07 -0.80
C LEU A 122 -14.11 -8.46 -1.37
N MET A 123 -13.30 -7.81 -0.54
CA MET A 123 -12.03 -7.25 -0.99
C MET A 123 -10.96 -8.33 -1.12
N HIS A 124 -10.64 -8.70 -2.36
CA HIS A 124 -9.53 -9.60 -2.66
C HIS A 124 -8.18 -8.95 -2.31
N ARG A 125 -7.28 -9.76 -1.76
CA ARG A 125 -5.93 -9.33 -1.38
C ARG A 125 -5.14 -8.80 -2.57
N GLU A 126 -5.30 -9.39 -3.75
CA GLU A 126 -4.60 -8.93 -4.97
C GLU A 126 -5.04 -7.52 -5.37
N ALA A 127 -6.35 -7.25 -5.42
CA ALA A 127 -6.87 -5.92 -5.70
C ALA A 127 -6.43 -4.87 -4.67
N ALA A 128 -6.27 -5.28 -3.40
CA ALA A 128 -5.73 -4.44 -2.35
C ALA A 128 -4.24 -4.12 -2.58
N LEU A 129 -3.44 -5.12 -2.94
CA LEU A 129 -2.02 -4.95 -3.28
C LEU A 129 -1.84 -4.04 -4.50
N ASP A 130 -2.69 -4.15 -5.51
CA ASP A 130 -2.62 -3.28 -6.70
C ASP A 130 -2.89 -1.81 -6.36
N LYS A 131 -3.84 -1.54 -5.46
CA LYS A 131 -4.04 -0.18 -4.92
C LYS A 131 -2.79 0.33 -4.19
N VAL A 132 -2.18 -0.50 -3.35
CA VAL A 132 -0.94 -0.12 -2.65
C VAL A 132 0.21 0.11 -3.62
N ARG A 133 0.32 -0.68 -4.70
CA ARG A 133 1.31 -0.45 -5.77
C ARG A 133 1.09 0.90 -6.45
N ALA A 134 -0.16 1.26 -6.75
CA ALA A 134 -0.47 2.57 -7.32
C ALA A 134 -0.07 3.72 -6.37
N TRP A 135 -0.33 3.58 -5.07
CA TRP A 135 0.10 4.54 -4.05
C TRP A 135 1.62 4.67 -3.93
N LYS A 136 2.34 3.56 -4.04
CA LYS A 136 3.81 3.55 -4.08
C LYS A 136 4.36 4.24 -5.31
N ALA A 137 3.80 3.96 -6.49
CA ALA A 137 4.20 4.61 -7.74
C ALA A 137 3.99 6.13 -7.68
N GLU A 138 2.87 6.55 -7.11
CA GLU A 138 2.55 7.96 -6.89
C GLU A 138 3.51 8.61 -5.87
N THR A 139 3.86 7.91 -4.79
CA THR A 139 4.88 8.34 -3.82
C THR A 139 6.24 8.58 -4.50
N LEU A 140 6.68 7.61 -5.31
CA LEU A 140 7.95 7.70 -6.05
C LEU A 140 7.92 8.84 -7.07
N SER A 141 6.80 9.04 -7.75
CA SER A 141 6.61 10.12 -8.73
C SER A 141 6.75 11.50 -8.08
N ARG A 142 6.17 11.69 -6.88
CA ARG A 142 6.33 12.93 -6.11
C ARG A 142 7.75 13.14 -5.60
N ALA A 143 8.42 12.07 -5.15
CA ALA A 143 9.81 12.16 -4.71
C ALA A 143 10.73 12.61 -5.86
N ILE A 144 10.54 12.08 -7.07
CA ILE A 144 11.30 12.50 -8.26
C ILE A 144 11.01 13.96 -8.61
N ARG A 145 9.75 14.38 -8.61
CA ARG A 145 9.37 15.77 -8.91
C ARG A 145 9.95 16.75 -7.88
N GLY A 146 9.91 16.40 -6.59
CA GLY A 146 10.43 17.25 -5.52
C GLY A 146 11.96 17.31 -5.47
N ASN A 147 12.66 16.35 -6.09
CA ASN A 147 14.12 16.31 -6.17
C ASN A 147 14.67 16.86 -7.50
N ALA A 148 13.82 17.33 -8.41
CA ALA A 148 14.29 18.09 -9.57
C ALA A 148 14.81 19.45 -9.08
N PRO A 149 16.11 19.76 -9.17
CA PRO A 149 16.58 21.10 -8.86
C PRO A 149 15.92 22.07 -9.85
N ASP A 150 15.54 23.26 -9.36
CA ASP A 150 15.09 24.42 -10.14
C ASP A 150 16.20 24.87 -11.11
N ALA A 151 16.45 24.08 -12.16
CA ALA A 151 17.45 24.32 -13.19
C ALA A 151 16.75 24.73 -14.49
N VAL A 152 15.76 25.62 -14.42
CA VAL A 152 15.19 26.29 -15.60
C VAL A 152 14.81 27.73 -15.24
N SER A 153 15.78 28.55 -14.83
CA SER A 153 15.68 30.02 -14.85
C SER A 153 17.05 30.67 -14.67
N ILE A 154 18.07 30.21 -15.38
CA ILE A 154 19.28 31.01 -15.61
C ILE A 154 19.65 30.86 -17.10
N GLU A 155 19.80 32.02 -17.75
CA GLU A 155 20.33 32.26 -19.10
C GLU A 155 19.42 32.00 -20.32
N SER A 156 18.60 33.01 -20.59
CA SER A 156 18.50 33.57 -21.95
C SER A 156 18.67 35.08 -21.86
N ARG A 157 19.86 35.51 -21.44
CA ARG A 157 20.39 36.85 -21.71
C ARG A 157 21.33 36.72 -22.90
N GLU A 158 20.77 36.58 -24.09
CA GLU A 158 21.53 36.77 -25.33
C GLU A 158 21.01 38.01 -26.07
N ALA A 159 21.86 39.04 -26.01
CA ALA A 159 22.12 40.08 -26.99
C ALA A 159 21.02 40.44 -28.00
N SER A 160 20.42 41.63 -27.83
CA SER A 160 19.82 42.35 -28.95
C SER A 160 20.65 43.58 -29.28
N ASN A 161 21.46 43.38 -30.32
CA ASN A 161 22.22 44.28 -31.20
C ASN A 161 22.18 45.81 -30.97
N SER A 162 23.41 46.32 -30.77
CA SER A 162 24.07 47.39 -31.53
C SER A 162 23.23 48.41 -32.31
N ASP A 163 23.38 49.66 -31.89
CA ASP A 163 23.33 50.89 -32.68
C ASP A 163 23.96 50.72 -34.07
N GLU A 164 23.22 51.07 -35.13
CA GLU A 164 23.78 51.89 -36.22
C GLU A 164 22.68 52.60 -37.05
N ALA A 165 22.71 53.94 -36.92
CA ALA A 165 22.48 54.99 -37.92
C ALA A 165 21.32 54.91 -38.94
N GLY A 166 20.49 55.99 -38.95
CA GLY A 166 19.88 56.44 -40.21
C GLY A 166 18.66 57.35 -40.15
N ALA A 167 18.88 58.64 -39.86
CA ALA A 167 18.24 59.82 -40.49
C ALA A 167 16.72 60.09 -40.30
N GLY A 168 16.40 61.35 -39.92
CA GLY A 168 15.08 61.94 -40.19
C GLY A 168 14.70 63.16 -39.36
N LEU A 169 15.23 64.33 -39.72
CA LEU A 169 14.93 65.67 -39.19
C LEU A 169 13.42 66.05 -39.14
N LYS A 170 13.07 66.72 -38.04
CA LYS A 170 12.13 67.86 -37.80
C LYS A 170 11.10 68.34 -38.86
N ALA A 171 9.92 68.66 -38.31
CA ALA A 171 9.04 69.83 -38.53
C ALA A 171 8.19 69.95 -39.81
N SER A 172 6.86 69.78 -39.67
CA SER A 172 5.83 70.84 -39.64
C SER A 172 4.45 70.22 -39.52
#